data_AF-A0AAN2C7Y5-F1
#
_entry.id   AF-A0AAN2C7Y5-F1
#
_cell.length_a   1.000
_cell.length_b   1.000
_cell.length_c   1.000
_cell.angle_alpha   90.00
_cell.angle_beta   90.00
_cell.angle_gamma   90.00
#
_symmetry.space_group_name_H-M   'P 1'
#
loop_
_entity.id
_entity.type
_entity.pdbx_description
1 polymer ?
#
loop_
_entity_poly.entity_id
_entity_poly.type
_entity_poly.pdbx_seq_one_letter_code
_entity_poly.pdbx_strand_id
1 'polypeptide(L)'
;MFCLVTAVTAAALADPFVEAASNAGLFGPGRYTDHSTIDVVPALAVAAAFALLYVVMRARPALADRSRALARRLHAIDRAAGATRLATLFPLIFIAQLATLFVMETVEQIAIAGHPLGGTLWLGAPVPIALALHALACAVTSALLTHALGALTRAAVRIGLFVRGVAMVRTAAVPLFSRRRRSFATVRIHPLATRAGKRAPPFLAA
;
A
#
# COMPACT_ATOMS: atom_id res chain seq x y z
N MET A 1 5.27 -3.59 6.69
CA MET A 1 5.30 -2.62 5.56
C MET A 1 4.66 -1.29 5.94
N PHE A 2 3.35 -1.18 6.20
CA PHE A 2 2.74 0.11 6.60
C PHE A 2 3.46 0.78 7.78
N CYS A 3 3.72 0.04 8.86
CA CYS A 3 4.43 0.58 10.03
C CYS A 3 5.84 1.08 9.68
N LEU A 4 6.55 0.36 8.81
CA LEU A 4 7.92 0.74 8.38
C LEU A 4 7.90 2.01 7.53
N VAL A 5 7.04 2.09 6.52
CA VAL A 5 6.86 3.31 5.72
C VAL A 5 6.58 4.50 6.64
N THR A 6 5.66 4.31 7.57
CA THR A 6 5.19 5.37 8.47
C THR A 6 6.29 5.79 9.42
N ALA A 7 6.98 4.85 10.06
CA ALA A 7 8.08 5.11 10.97
C ALA A 7 9.22 5.88 10.28
N VAL A 8 9.65 5.42 9.10
CA VAL A 8 10.75 6.05 8.35
C VAL A 8 10.35 7.43 7.84
N THR A 9 9.13 7.58 7.31
CA THR A 9 8.62 8.90 6.88
C THR A 9 8.50 9.85 8.05
N ALA A 10 7.99 9.38 9.20
CA ALA A 10 7.83 10.21 10.38
C ALA A 10 9.18 10.63 10.97
N ALA A 11 10.19 9.75 10.97
CA ALA A 11 11.55 10.09 11.39
C ALA A 11 12.13 11.19 10.50
N ALA A 12 12.15 10.94 9.18
CA ALA A 12 12.71 11.87 8.19
C ALA A 12 12.04 13.25 8.13
N LEU A 13 10.76 13.34 8.49
CA LEU A 13 10.03 14.62 8.52
C LEU A 13 10.09 15.32 9.87
N ALA A 14 10.05 14.55 10.97
CA ALA A 14 10.02 15.12 12.31
C ALA A 14 11.37 15.69 12.71
N ASP A 15 12.45 15.03 12.30
CA ASP A 15 13.80 15.39 12.67
C ASP A 15 14.19 16.83 12.27
N PRO A 16 14.20 17.22 10.98
CA PRO A 16 14.55 18.58 10.59
C PRO A 16 13.58 19.64 11.16
N PHE A 17 12.36 19.24 11.51
CA PHE A 17 11.41 20.13 12.18
C PHE A 17 11.78 20.38 13.64
N VAL A 18 12.14 19.34 14.40
CA VAL A 18 12.57 19.46 15.79
C VAL A 18 13.89 20.22 15.86
N GLU A 19 14.82 19.93 14.94
CA GLU A 19 16.07 20.67 14.83
C GLU A 19 15.85 22.14 14.48
N ALA A 20 15.00 22.45 13.49
CA ALA A 20 14.69 23.84 13.13
C ALA A 20 14.06 24.60 14.32
N ALA A 21 13.17 23.96 15.07
CA ALA A 21 12.59 24.52 16.28
C ALA A 21 13.65 24.77 17.38
N SER A 22 14.59 23.85 17.52
CA SER A 22 15.72 23.96 18.44
C SER A 22 16.68 25.09 18.06
N ASN A 23 17.05 25.17 16.78
CA ASN A 23 17.88 26.21 16.18
C ASN A 23 17.25 27.61 16.29
N ALA A 24 15.91 27.68 16.28
CA ALA A 24 15.17 28.92 16.55
C ALA A 24 15.13 29.30 18.04
N GLY A 25 15.73 28.51 18.94
CA GLY A 25 15.78 28.76 20.38
C GLY A 25 14.47 28.44 21.11
N LEU A 26 13.53 27.71 20.48
CA LEU A 26 12.21 27.45 21.07
C LEU A 26 12.28 26.58 22.34
N PHE A 27 13.38 25.87 22.55
CA PHE A 27 13.59 24.98 23.70
C PHE A 27 14.60 25.52 24.72
N GLY A 28 15.01 26.78 24.60
CA GLY A 28 15.96 27.44 25.50
C GLY A 28 17.43 27.37 25.05
N PRO A 29 18.38 27.84 25.89
CA PRO A 29 19.79 28.05 25.52
C PRO A 29 20.65 26.77 25.40
N GLY A 30 20.03 25.60 25.22
CA GLY A 30 20.73 24.33 25.11
C GLY A 30 21.30 24.09 23.70
N ARG A 31 22.51 23.51 23.63
CA ARG A 31 23.10 23.03 22.38
C ARG A 31 22.51 21.66 22.03
N TYR A 32 21.31 21.66 21.47
CA TYR A 32 20.64 20.45 20.98
C TYR A 32 20.67 20.37 19.44
N THR A 33 21.70 20.92 18.81
CA THR A 33 21.69 21.22 17.38
C THR A 33 22.79 20.45 16.66
N ASP A 34 22.41 19.56 15.75
CA ASP A 34 23.19 19.31 14.55
C ASP A 34 22.81 20.38 13.48
N HIS A 35 23.63 20.55 12.45
CA HIS A 35 23.45 21.55 11.39
C HIS A 35 23.25 20.94 10.01
N SER A 36 23.16 19.61 9.95
CA SER A 36 23.05 18.88 8.70
C SER A 36 21.81 18.00 8.75
N THR A 37 21.11 17.95 7.60
CA THR A 37 19.90 17.16 7.39
C THR A 37 20.12 16.20 6.22
N ILE A 38 21.36 15.71 6.07
CA ILE A 38 21.79 15.00 4.86
C ILE A 38 21.20 13.58 4.81
N ASP A 39 20.93 13.01 5.98
CA ASP A 39 20.30 11.72 6.22
C ASP A 39 18.79 11.66 5.84
N VAL A 40 18.12 12.81 5.76
CA VAL A 40 16.69 12.93 5.39
C VAL A 40 16.44 12.39 3.98
N VAL A 41 17.31 12.72 3.02
CA VAL A 41 17.15 12.29 1.62
C VAL A 41 17.20 10.76 1.47
N PRO A 42 18.23 10.04 1.96
CA PRO A 42 18.24 8.59 1.89
C PRO A 42 17.08 7.96 2.70
N ALA A 43 16.67 8.53 3.83
CA ALA A 43 15.52 8.04 4.59
C ALA A 43 14.21 8.15 3.79
N LEU A 44 13.96 9.29 3.12
CA LEU A 44 12.80 9.47 2.25
C LEU A 44 12.81 8.51 1.05
N ALA A 45 13.99 8.21 0.49
CA ALA A 45 14.12 7.21 -0.57
C ALA A 45 13.73 5.81 -0.09
N VAL A 46 14.17 5.41 1.11
CA VAL A 46 13.78 4.14 1.76
C VAL A 46 12.27 4.11 2.05
N ALA A 47 11.71 5.19 2.56
CA ALA A 47 10.27 5.32 2.79
C ALA A 47 9.47 5.15 1.49
N ALA A 48 9.91 5.79 0.40
CA ALA A 48 9.29 5.66 -0.92
C ALA A 48 9.36 4.21 -1.45
N ALA A 49 10.48 3.52 -1.28
CA ALA A 49 10.63 2.12 -1.64
C ALA A 49 9.66 1.22 -0.86
N PHE A 50 9.57 1.39 0.46
CA PHE A 50 8.59 0.66 1.28
C PHE A 50 7.14 1.01 0.90
N ALA A 51 6.85 2.26 0.55
CA ALA A 51 5.53 2.71 0.13
C ALA A 51 5.11 2.02 -1.17
N LEU A 52 6.02 1.96 -2.15
CA LEU A 52 5.81 1.25 -3.40
C LEU A 52 5.56 -0.24 -3.17
N LEU A 53 6.41 -0.89 -2.36
CA LEU A 53 6.24 -2.30 -1.99
C LEU A 53 4.88 -2.54 -1.32
N TYR A 54 4.48 -1.67 -0.40
CA TYR A 54 3.17 -1.74 0.26
C TYR A 54 2.02 -1.68 -0.76
N VAL A 55 2.06 -0.72 -1.68
CA VAL A 55 1.04 -0.56 -2.73
C VAL A 55 0.99 -1.79 -3.63
N VAL A 56 2.14 -2.31 -4.07
CA VAL A 56 2.21 -3.49 -4.93
C VAL A 56 1.66 -4.73 -4.22
N MET A 57 2.09 -4.99 -2.98
CA MET A 57 1.63 -6.13 -2.19
C MET A 57 0.12 -6.07 -1.94
N ARG A 58 -0.43 -4.87 -1.73
CA ARG A 58 -1.87 -4.69 -1.50
C ARG A 58 -2.70 -4.75 -2.77
N ALA A 59 -2.18 -4.26 -3.90
CA ALA A 59 -2.87 -4.27 -5.18
C ALA A 59 -2.85 -5.66 -5.86
N ARG A 60 -1.78 -6.43 -5.68
CA ARG A 60 -1.58 -7.72 -6.36
C ARG A 60 -2.75 -8.72 -6.17
N PRO A 61 -3.26 -9.00 -4.95
CA PRO A 61 -4.40 -9.90 -4.77
C PRO A 61 -5.66 -9.41 -5.50
N ALA A 62 -5.91 -8.11 -5.50
CA ALA A 62 -7.07 -7.51 -6.17
C ALA A 62 -6.99 -7.59 -7.71
N LEU A 63 -5.79 -7.60 -8.27
CA LEU A 63 -5.55 -7.77 -9.70
C LEU A 63 -5.55 -9.25 -10.14
N ALA A 64 -5.12 -10.14 -9.24
CA ALA A 64 -5.11 -11.59 -9.46
C ALA A 64 -6.53 -12.17 -9.47
N ASP A 65 -7.39 -11.71 -8.56
CA ASP A 65 -8.78 -12.13 -8.55
C ASP A 65 -9.52 -11.56 -9.78
N ARG A 66 -10.15 -12.45 -10.56
CA ARG A 66 -10.95 -12.07 -11.73
C ARG A 66 -12.30 -11.49 -11.31
N SER A 67 -12.68 -11.64 -10.04
CA SER A 67 -13.94 -11.12 -9.50
C SER A 67 -13.82 -9.63 -9.12
N ARG A 68 -14.66 -8.78 -9.72
CA ARG A 68 -14.81 -7.37 -9.29
C ARG A 68 -15.40 -7.24 -7.87
N ALA A 69 -15.79 -8.35 -7.25
CA ALA A 69 -16.38 -8.40 -5.92
C ALA A 69 -15.31 -8.28 -4.81
N LEU A 70 -14.14 -8.91 -4.98
CA LEU A 70 -13.05 -8.83 -3.99
C LEU A 70 -12.46 -7.42 -3.91
N ALA A 71 -12.28 -6.74 -5.05
CA ALA A 71 -11.84 -5.34 -5.07
C ALA A 71 -12.79 -4.42 -4.28
N ARG A 72 -14.11 -4.63 -4.41
CA ARG A 72 -15.14 -3.89 -3.66
C ARG A 72 -15.14 -4.24 -2.17
N ARG A 73 -14.91 -5.51 -1.80
CA ARG A 73 -14.80 -5.94 -0.39
C ARG A 73 -13.56 -5.38 0.30
N LEU A 74 -12.41 -5.38 -0.35
CA LEU A 74 -11.19 -4.74 0.16
C LEU A 74 -11.41 -3.24 0.42
N HIS A 75 -12.19 -2.55 -0.45
CA HIS A 75 -12.55 -1.14 -0.24
C HIS A 75 -13.51 -0.89 0.94
N ALA A 76 -14.32 -1.87 1.33
CA ALA A 76 -15.23 -1.75 2.46
C ALA A 76 -14.49 -1.95 3.79
N ILE A 77 -13.60 -2.95 3.84
CA ILE A 77 -12.80 -3.29 5.03
C ILE A 77 -11.82 -2.16 5.37
N ASP A 78 -11.19 -1.55 4.36
CA ASP A 78 -10.25 -0.46 4.56
C ASP A 78 -10.85 0.80 5.18
N ARG A 79 -12.13 1.09 4.88
CA ARG A 79 -12.80 2.28 5.41
C ARG A 79 -13.28 2.09 6.85
N ALA A 80 -13.68 0.88 7.22
CA ALA A 80 -14.24 0.60 8.54
C ALA A 80 -13.18 0.38 9.63
N ALA A 81 -11.97 -0.06 9.28
CA ALA A 81 -10.97 -0.51 10.25
C ALA A 81 -9.79 0.48 10.47
N GLY A 82 -9.76 1.63 9.79
CA GLY A 82 -8.57 2.49 9.73
C GLY A 82 -8.13 3.06 11.08
N ALA A 83 -9.02 3.76 11.79
CA ALA A 83 -8.69 4.49 13.02
C ALA A 83 -8.36 3.55 14.19
N THR A 84 -9.21 2.55 14.44
CA THR A 84 -8.99 1.58 15.53
C THR A 84 -7.69 0.82 15.35
N ARG A 85 -7.42 0.36 14.12
CA ARG A 85 -6.18 -0.36 13.82
C ARG A 85 -4.95 0.54 13.94
N LEU A 86 -5.07 1.81 13.57
CA LEU A 86 -3.97 2.77 13.73
C LEU A 86 -3.67 3.01 15.20
N ALA A 87 -4.68 3.20 16.05
CA ALA A 87 -4.48 3.36 17.49
C ALA A 87 -3.78 2.15 18.12
N THR A 88 -4.14 0.93 17.73
CA THR A 88 -3.46 -0.30 18.20
C THR A 88 -2.01 -0.39 17.72
N LEU A 89 -1.71 0.05 16.51
CA LEU A 89 -0.37 -0.02 15.93
C LEU A 89 0.53 1.17 16.31
N PHE A 90 -0.05 2.25 16.82
CA PHE A 90 0.66 3.50 17.10
C PHE A 90 1.91 3.32 17.97
N PRO A 91 1.87 2.58 19.11
CA PRO A 91 3.07 2.40 19.94
C PRO A 91 4.22 1.74 19.17
N LEU A 92 3.90 0.76 18.33
CA LEU A 92 4.89 0.07 17.50
C LEU A 92 5.47 0.99 16.42
N ILE A 93 4.63 1.80 15.78
CA ILE A 93 5.08 2.78 14.78
C ILE A 93 5.99 3.82 15.43
N PHE A 94 5.62 4.31 16.61
CA PHE A 94 6.39 5.30 17.35
C PHE A 94 7.74 4.75 17.82
N ILE A 95 7.79 3.53 18.36
CA ILE A 95 9.07 2.87 18.70
C ILE A 95 9.95 2.71 17.46
N ALA A 96 9.37 2.25 16.35
CA ALA A 96 10.11 2.10 15.09
C ALA A 96 10.60 3.44 14.52
N GLN A 97 9.83 4.53 14.71
CA GLN A 97 10.24 5.88 14.33
C GLN A 97 11.46 6.31 15.14
N LEU A 98 11.44 6.16 16.47
CA LEU A 98 12.58 6.51 17.33
C LEU A 98 13.82 5.68 16.99
N ALA A 99 13.64 4.38 16.72
CA ALA A 99 14.74 3.52 16.28
C ALA A 99 15.31 3.96 14.92
N THR A 100 14.44 4.38 13.99
CA THR A 100 14.88 4.89 12.68
C THR A 100 15.64 6.20 12.85
N LEU A 101 15.13 7.12 13.65
CA LEU A 101 15.77 8.39 13.98
C LEU A 101 17.15 8.17 14.61
N PHE A 102 17.24 7.28 15.58
CA PHE A 102 18.53 6.93 16.20
C PHE A 102 19.54 6.41 15.18
N VAL A 103 19.12 5.54 14.24
CA VAL A 103 20.00 5.01 13.19
C VAL A 103 20.43 6.11 12.21
N MET A 104 19.47 6.93 11.77
CA MET A 104 19.68 8.06 10.87
C MET A 104 20.76 9.00 11.43
N GLU A 105 20.55 9.49 12.65
CA GLU A 105 21.49 10.38 13.33
C GLU A 105 22.84 9.70 13.62
N THR A 106 22.83 8.44 14.06
CA THR A 106 24.09 7.72 14.33
C THR A 106 24.94 7.60 13.07
N VAL A 107 24.32 7.33 11.92
CA VAL A 107 25.01 7.26 10.63
C VAL A 107 25.55 8.63 10.23
N GLU A 108 24.78 9.69 10.42
CA GLU A 108 25.21 11.06 10.16
C GLU A 108 26.41 11.46 11.02
N GLN A 109 26.33 11.25 12.33
CA GLN A 109 27.42 11.53 13.27
C GLN A 109 28.69 10.74 12.92
N ILE A 110 28.57 9.47 12.53
CA ILE A 110 29.72 8.68 12.08
C ILE A 110 30.30 9.25 10.78
N ALA A 111 29.45 9.67 9.84
CA ALA A 111 29.89 10.21 8.56
C ALA A 111 30.58 11.59 8.70
N ILE A 112 30.10 12.44 9.60
CA ILE A 112 30.60 13.81 9.80
C ILE A 112 31.72 13.87 10.85
N ALA A 113 31.53 13.27 12.02
CA ALA A 113 32.43 13.36 13.17
C ALA A 113 33.32 12.13 13.37
N GLY A 114 33.10 11.04 12.61
CA GLY A 114 33.88 9.80 12.71
C GLY A 114 33.51 8.90 13.89
N HIS A 115 32.59 9.32 14.76
CA HIS A 115 32.10 8.55 15.90
C HIS A 115 30.69 9.01 16.30
N PRO A 116 29.87 8.16 16.95
CA PRO A 116 28.61 8.60 17.54
C PRO A 116 28.87 9.57 18.69
N LEU A 117 28.03 10.60 18.81
CA LEU A 117 28.06 11.55 19.94
C LEU A 117 27.37 10.99 21.18
N GLY A 118 26.48 10.00 20.99
CA GLY A 118 25.82 9.24 22.05
C GLY A 118 24.76 10.04 22.84
N GLY A 119 24.22 9.39 23.88
CA GLY A 119 23.22 9.99 24.77
C GLY A 119 21.87 10.22 24.11
N THR A 120 21.22 11.34 24.46
CA THR A 120 19.94 11.80 23.93
C THR A 120 20.08 13.02 23.03
N LEU A 121 21.29 13.37 22.60
CA LEU A 121 21.56 14.54 21.77
C LEU A 121 20.85 14.45 20.41
N TRP A 122 20.77 13.24 19.87
CA TRP A 122 20.04 12.86 18.66
C TRP A 122 18.55 13.20 18.65
N LEU A 123 17.97 13.61 19.78
CA LEU A 123 16.56 14.00 19.87
C LEU A 123 16.33 15.48 19.53
N GLY A 124 17.38 16.29 19.41
CA GLY A 124 17.27 17.70 19.04
C GLY A 124 16.61 18.64 20.08
N ALA A 125 16.10 18.12 21.21
CA ALA A 125 15.38 18.88 22.23
C ALA A 125 15.41 18.16 23.61
N PRO A 126 14.96 18.82 24.70
CA PRO A 126 14.73 18.15 25.98
C PRO A 126 13.83 16.92 25.80
N VAL A 127 14.20 15.79 26.40
CA VAL A 127 13.57 14.47 26.21
C VAL A 127 12.03 14.50 26.19
N PRO A 128 11.31 15.09 27.18
CA PRO A 128 9.85 15.08 27.15
C PRO A 128 9.27 15.87 25.97
N ILE A 129 9.92 16.96 25.57
CA ILE A 129 9.50 17.81 24.44
C ILE A 129 9.75 17.06 23.13
N ALA A 130 10.94 16.50 22.94
CA ALA A 130 11.28 15.72 21.75
C ALA A 130 10.29 14.55 21.55
N LEU A 131 10.06 13.75 22.59
CA LEU A 131 9.13 12.63 22.53
C LEU A 131 7.71 13.06 22.16
N ALA A 132 7.23 14.19 22.71
CA ALA A 132 5.92 14.73 22.38
C ALA A 132 5.83 15.18 20.91
N LEU A 133 6.85 15.88 20.41
CA LEU A 133 6.90 16.34 19.02
C LEU A 133 7.00 15.17 18.03
N HIS A 134 7.85 14.19 18.31
CA HIS A 134 7.94 12.99 17.48
C HIS A 134 6.66 12.17 17.52
N ALA A 135 5.98 12.07 18.68
CA ALA A 135 4.70 11.37 18.79
C ALA A 135 3.60 12.08 17.99
N LEU A 136 3.56 13.42 18.02
CA LEU A 136 2.63 14.21 17.20
C LEU A 136 2.92 14.02 15.71
N ALA A 137 4.18 14.15 15.30
CA ALA A 137 4.59 13.92 13.92
C ALA A 137 4.28 12.50 13.44
N CYS A 138 4.48 11.50 14.32
CA CYS A 138 4.07 10.11 14.08
C CYS A 138 2.58 10.00 13.77
N ALA A 139 1.74 10.59 14.62
CA ALA A 139 0.29 10.50 14.51
C ALA A 139 -0.20 11.16 13.22
N VAL A 140 0.28 12.38 12.93
CA VAL A 140 -0.05 13.13 11.72
C VAL A 140 0.39 12.37 10.48
N THR A 141 1.65 11.93 10.44
CA THR A 141 2.21 11.18 9.30
C THR A 141 1.47 9.88 9.08
N SER A 142 1.12 9.16 10.15
CA SER A 142 0.34 7.93 10.09
C SER A 142 -1.05 8.15 9.47
N ALA A 143 -1.74 9.21 9.88
CA ALA A 143 -3.05 9.57 9.35
C ALA A 143 -2.95 9.91 7.86
N LEU A 144 -2.02 10.80 7.49
CA LEU A 144 -1.80 11.21 6.10
C LEU A 144 -1.43 10.03 5.20
N LEU A 145 -0.50 9.17 5.62
CA LEU A 145 -0.09 8.00 4.85
C LEU A 145 -1.20 6.95 4.73
N THR A 146 -2.06 6.80 5.75
CA THR A 146 -3.23 5.92 5.65
C THR A 146 -4.11 6.33 4.47
N HIS A 147 -4.38 7.64 4.34
CA HIS A 147 -5.17 8.19 3.24
C HIS A 147 -4.43 8.11 1.90
N ALA A 148 -3.17 8.54 1.85
CA ALA A 148 -2.36 8.59 0.65
C ALA A 148 -2.11 7.19 0.06
N LEU A 149 -1.63 6.23 0.87
CA LEU A 149 -1.38 4.86 0.44
C LEU A 149 -2.68 4.13 0.07
N GLY A 150 -3.78 4.45 0.76
CA GLY A 150 -5.11 3.98 0.38
C GLY A 150 -5.51 4.48 -1.00
N ALA A 151 -5.31 5.77 -1.29
CA ALA A 151 -5.60 6.37 -2.60
C ALA A 151 -4.72 5.78 -3.72
N LEU A 152 -3.41 5.67 -3.47
CA LEU A 152 -2.44 5.07 -4.40
C LEU A 152 -2.77 3.62 -4.72
N THR A 153 -3.15 2.82 -3.71
CA THR A 153 -3.57 1.43 -3.92
C THR A 153 -4.80 1.37 -4.82
N ARG A 154 -5.81 2.22 -4.59
CA ARG A 154 -7.01 2.29 -5.44
C ARG A 154 -6.68 2.69 -6.87
N ALA A 155 -5.80 3.69 -7.05
CA ALA A 155 -5.33 4.12 -8.36
C ALA A 155 -4.60 2.98 -9.08
N ALA A 156 -3.67 2.30 -8.40
CA ALA A 156 -2.92 1.17 -8.95
C ALA A 156 -3.84 0.03 -9.40
N VAL A 157 -4.84 -0.34 -8.59
CA VAL A 157 -5.83 -1.37 -8.96
C VAL A 157 -6.66 -0.93 -10.18
N ARG A 158 -7.15 0.32 -10.22
CA ARG A 158 -7.93 0.84 -11.36
C ARG A 158 -7.12 0.84 -12.65
N ILE A 159 -5.87 1.30 -12.60
CA ILE A 159 -4.95 1.30 -13.73
C ILE A 159 -4.68 -0.14 -14.20
N GLY A 160 -4.38 -1.05 -13.28
CA GLY A 160 -4.13 -2.46 -13.62
C GLY A 160 -5.33 -3.14 -14.27
N LEU A 161 -6.55 -2.89 -13.77
CA LEU A 161 -7.78 -3.39 -14.39
C LEU A 161 -8.04 -2.77 -15.77
N PHE A 162 -7.77 -1.48 -15.94
CA PHE A 162 -7.87 -0.79 -17.22
C PHE A 162 -6.91 -1.38 -18.26
N VAL A 163 -5.62 -1.49 -17.92
CA VAL A 163 -4.59 -2.09 -18.79
C VAL A 163 -4.97 -3.51 -19.19
N ARG A 164 -5.44 -4.33 -18.25
CA ARG A 164 -5.91 -5.69 -18.53
C ARG A 164 -7.12 -5.69 -19.47
N GLY A 165 -8.06 -4.77 -19.29
CA GLY A 165 -9.21 -4.61 -20.19
C GLY A 165 -8.79 -4.24 -21.61
N VAL A 166 -7.91 -3.24 -21.77
CA VAL A 166 -7.38 -2.83 -23.08
C VAL A 166 -6.61 -3.96 -23.75
N ALA A 167 -5.77 -4.70 -23.00
CA ALA A 167 -5.04 -5.84 -23.52
C ALA A 167 -5.99 -6.95 -24.02
N MET A 168 -7.04 -7.27 -23.27
CA MET A 168 -8.05 -8.25 -23.67
C MET A 168 -8.81 -7.82 -24.94
N VAL A 169 -9.20 -6.55 -25.04
CA VAL A 169 -9.85 -6.00 -26.25
C VAL A 169 -8.91 -6.08 -27.46
N ARG A 170 -7.63 -5.74 -27.30
CA ARG A 170 -6.62 -5.88 -28.37
C ARG A 170 -6.43 -7.32 -28.81
N THR A 171 -6.38 -8.27 -27.88
CA THR A 171 -6.28 -9.71 -28.23
C THR A 171 -7.55 -10.25 -28.89
N ALA A 172 -8.73 -9.75 -28.52
CA ALA A 172 -10.00 -10.14 -29.13
C ALA A 172 -10.23 -9.48 -30.51
N ALA A 173 -9.56 -8.35 -30.77
CA ALA A 173 -9.55 -7.67 -32.06
C ALA A 173 -8.58 -8.29 -33.09
N VAL A 174 -7.77 -9.29 -32.70
CA VAL A 174 -7.07 -10.15 -33.66
C VAL A 174 -8.13 -11.00 -34.37
N PRO A 175 -8.19 -10.98 -35.70
CA PRO A 175 -9.47 -11.13 -36.38
C PRO A 175 -10.04 -12.52 -36.22
N LEU A 176 -11.35 -12.57 -35.92
CA LEU A 176 -12.26 -13.71 -36.04
C LEU A 176 -12.35 -14.32 -37.47
N PHE A 177 -11.38 -14.06 -38.34
CA PHE A 177 -11.35 -14.55 -39.72
C PHE A 177 -10.83 -15.99 -39.89
N SER A 178 -10.35 -16.65 -38.82
CA SER A 178 -9.98 -18.08 -38.90
C SER A 178 -11.06 -19.04 -38.38
N ARG A 179 -12.17 -18.55 -37.81
CA ARG A 179 -13.22 -19.41 -37.22
C ARG A 179 -14.49 -19.53 -38.06
N ARG A 180 -14.34 -19.42 -39.37
CA ARG A 180 -15.42 -19.67 -40.35
C ARG A 180 -15.10 -20.89 -41.22
N ARG A 181 -14.75 -22.02 -40.60
CA ARG A 181 -14.81 -23.36 -41.23
C ARG A 181 -14.73 -24.42 -40.13
N ARG A 182 -15.72 -25.33 -40.11
CA ARG A 182 -15.91 -26.52 -39.24
C ARG A 182 -16.60 -26.29 -37.89
N SER A 183 -17.92 -26.09 -37.94
CA SER A 183 -18.82 -26.77 -37.00
C SER A 183 -20.19 -26.96 -37.65
N PHE A 184 -20.20 -27.75 -38.72
CA PHE A 184 -21.33 -28.64 -39.01
C PHE A 184 -20.84 -30.04 -38.61
N ALA A 185 -21.70 -30.82 -37.96
CA ALA A 185 -21.42 -32.01 -37.14
C ALA A 185 -20.96 -31.65 -35.71
N THR A 186 -21.77 -31.81 -34.66
CA THR A 186 -22.68 -32.92 -34.37
C THR A 186 -23.91 -32.43 -33.59
N VAL A 187 -25.08 -32.51 -34.23
CA VAL A 187 -26.36 -32.48 -33.52
C VAL A 187 -26.41 -33.75 -32.67
N ARG A 188 -26.28 -33.64 -31.35
CA ARG A 188 -26.62 -34.73 -30.43
C ARG A 188 -28.13 -34.89 -30.46
N ILE A 189 -28.61 -35.82 -31.28
CA ILE A 189 -29.99 -36.28 -31.26
C ILE A 189 -30.22 -36.93 -29.89
N HIS A 190 -31.18 -36.39 -29.14
CA HIS A 190 -31.55 -36.91 -27.83
C HIS A 190 -32.10 -38.34 -27.99
N PRO A 191 -31.67 -39.34 -27.20
CA PRO A 191 -32.11 -40.73 -27.33
C PRO A 191 -33.60 -40.98 -27.02
N LEU A 192 -34.33 -39.93 -26.62
CA LEU A 192 -35.79 -39.98 -26.42
C LEU A 192 -36.56 -39.73 -27.71
N ALA A 193 -35.98 -39.04 -28.70
CA ALA A 193 -36.64 -38.77 -29.98
C ALA A 193 -36.76 -40.04 -30.85
N THR A 194 -35.86 -41.00 -30.69
CA THR A 194 -35.89 -42.29 -31.41
C THR A 194 -36.90 -43.30 -30.86
N ARG A 195 -37.52 -43.04 -29.68
CA ARG A 195 -38.53 -43.93 -29.09
C ARG A 195 -39.98 -43.50 -29.36
N ALA A 196 -40.21 -42.30 -29.88
CA ALA A 196 -41.56 -41.81 -30.21
C ALA A 196 -42.15 -42.45 -31.48
N GLY A 197 -41.32 -43.01 -32.37
CA GLY A 197 -41.75 -43.57 -33.65
C GLY A 197 -42.27 -45.02 -33.64
N LYS A 198 -42.38 -45.67 -32.47
CA LYS A 198 -42.83 -47.09 -32.36
C LYS A 198 -44.19 -47.27 -31.69
N ARG A 199 -44.99 -46.21 -31.49
CA ARG A 199 -46.38 -46.38 -31.05
C ARG A 199 -47.26 -46.66 -32.28
N ALA A 200 -47.94 -47.81 -32.26
CA ALA A 200 -48.99 -48.10 -33.24
C ALA A 200 -50.07 -47.00 -33.17
N PRO A 201 -50.61 -46.56 -34.32
CA PRO A 201 -51.66 -45.55 -34.33
C PRO A 201 -52.89 -46.06 -33.57
N PRO A 202 -53.62 -45.20 -32.83
CA PRO A 202 -54.85 -45.60 -32.18
C PRO A 202 -55.86 -46.03 -33.25
N PHE A 203 -56.35 -47.26 -33.14
CA PHE A 203 -57.49 -47.72 -33.93
C PHE A 203 -58.69 -46.83 -33.59
N LEU A 204 -59.25 -46.17 -34.60
CA LEU A 204 -60.58 -45.59 -34.52
C LEU A 204 -61.55 -46.77 -34.44
N ALA A 205 -62.04 -47.07 -33.23
CA ALA A 205 -63.24 -47.86 -33.07
C ALA A 205 -64.44 -46.98 -33.46
N ALA A 206 -65.39 -47.61 -34.16
CA ALA A 206 -66.54 -47.03 -34.86
C ALA A 206 -67.38 -46.03 -34.05
#